data_AF-A0A8S3Z598-F1
#
_entry.id   AF-A0A8S3Z598-F1
#
_cell.length_a   1.000
_cell.length_b   1.000
_cell.length_c   1.000
_cell.angle_alpha   90.00
_cell.angle_beta   90.00
_cell.angle_gamma   90.00
#
_symmetry.space_group_name_H-M   'P 1'
#
loop_
_entity.id
_entity.type
_entity.pdbx_description
1 polymer ?
#
loop_
_entity_poly.entity_id
_entity_poly.type
_entity_poly.pdbx_seq_one_letter_code
_entity_poly.pdbx_strand_id
1 'polypeptide(L)'
;MFSLTMIALLLIALAALSQGAVLRSVPTIDNPCQGDTTSTGTPVYLPIKDQIQLTITAANNADTTSQTFKQALVSMMSVLTESDTNGLDGPLQNVHGLSMAVGEPAVSASNNVTSLQQDYQDISTYIMYLQFFKTLQTATDNGQFTEGIDNVKNQFYAWLCRIDTTLRAQNKPMTQFVDNSAVNADVKTYATNGDKKNRYSLYYVAMKNAHDCIQNKNLKWATFLQTLN
;
A
#
# COMPACT_ATOMS: atom_id res chain seq x y z
N MET A 1 -40.21 -10.61 41.98
CA MET A 1 -40.61 -10.42 40.56
C MET A 1 -39.44 -9.75 39.86
N PHE A 2 -38.50 -10.55 39.34
CA PHE A 2 -37.37 -10.04 38.58
C PHE A 2 -37.86 -9.68 37.17
N SER A 3 -37.66 -8.43 36.79
CA SER A 3 -38.27 -7.82 35.62
C SER A 3 -37.78 -8.46 34.32
N LEU A 4 -38.71 -8.98 33.51
CA LEU A 4 -38.48 -9.50 32.16
C LEU A 4 -37.76 -8.49 31.24
N THR A 5 -37.76 -7.19 31.57
CA THR A 5 -37.06 -6.17 30.79
C THR A 5 -35.53 -6.23 30.89
N MET A 6 -34.96 -6.81 31.95
CA MET A 6 -33.50 -6.86 32.11
C MET A 6 -32.84 -7.97 31.27
N ILE A 7 -33.59 -9.04 30.97
CA ILE A 7 -33.12 -10.15 30.12
C ILE A 7 -33.12 -9.74 28.64
N ALA A 8 -34.07 -8.91 28.21
CA ALA A 8 -34.15 -8.42 26.84
C ALA A 8 -32.99 -7.48 26.46
N LEU A 9 -32.53 -6.63 27.40
CA LEU A 9 -31.37 -5.76 27.20
C LEU A 9 -30.05 -6.54 27.10
N LEU A 10 -29.92 -7.65 27.82
CA LEU A 10 -28.74 -8.51 27.76
C LEU A 10 -28.66 -9.28 26.43
N LEU A 11 -29.79 -9.72 25.88
CA LEU A 11 -29.86 -10.41 24.58
C LEU A 11 -29.58 -9.49 23.39
N ILE A 12 -29.98 -8.21 23.46
CA ILE A 12 -29.65 -7.22 22.41
C ILE A 12 -28.15 -6.87 22.45
N ALA A 13 -27.54 -6.83 23.64
CA ALA A 13 -26.09 -6.63 23.77
C ALA A 13 -25.28 -7.82 23.23
N LEU A 14 -25.74 -9.06 23.42
CA LEU A 14 -25.07 -10.25 22.84
C LEU A 14 -25.24 -10.35 21.31
N ALA A 15 -26.34 -9.86 20.74
CA ALA A 15 -26.52 -9.79 19.29
C ALA A 15 -25.68 -8.67 18.63
N ALA A 16 -25.29 -7.63 19.39
CA ALA A 16 -24.36 -6.59 18.93
C ALA A 16 -22.88 -7.03 19.01
N LEU A 17 -22.55 -7.95 19.93
CA LEU A 17 -21.19 -8.50 20.09
C LEU A 17 -20.84 -9.62 19.10
N SER A 18 -21.83 -10.21 18.41
CA SER A 18 -21.65 -11.28 17.42
C SER A 18 -21.70 -10.80 15.97
N GLN A 19 -22.00 -9.52 15.74
CA GLN A 19 -21.84 -8.90 14.43
C GLN A 19 -20.40 -8.43 14.29
N GLY A 20 -19.53 -9.35 13.91
CA GLY A 20 -18.22 -9.00 13.36
C GLY A 20 -18.45 -7.86 12.35
N ALA A 21 -17.71 -6.76 12.52
CA ALA A 21 -17.88 -5.56 11.71
C ALA A 21 -17.98 -5.97 10.24
N VAL A 22 -19.19 -5.83 9.66
CA VAL A 22 -19.40 -6.13 8.25
C VAL A 22 -18.62 -5.07 7.48
N LEU A 23 -17.39 -5.41 7.09
CA LEU A 23 -16.60 -4.58 6.21
C LEU A 23 -17.40 -4.42 4.93
N ARG A 24 -17.96 -3.23 4.73
CA ARG A 24 -18.52 -2.84 3.43
C ARG A 24 -17.44 -3.11 2.39
N SER A 25 -17.83 -3.66 1.24
CA SER A 25 -16.91 -3.95 0.14
C SER A 25 -15.93 -2.80 -0.07
N VAL A 26 -14.63 -3.10 -0.08
CA VAL A 26 -13.61 -2.10 -0.38
C VAL A 26 -13.94 -1.51 -1.76
N PRO A 27 -14.08 -0.18 -1.87
CA PRO A 27 -14.46 0.45 -3.13
C PRO A 27 -13.46 0.09 -4.23
N THR A 28 -13.98 -0.17 -5.43
CA THR A 28 -13.15 -0.26 -6.64
C THR A 28 -12.45 1.07 -6.86
N ILE A 29 -11.15 1.03 -7.11
CA ILE A 29 -10.33 2.20 -7.40
C ILE A 29 -10.08 2.22 -8.91
N ASP A 30 -10.53 3.27 -9.58
CA ASP A 30 -10.14 3.51 -10.97
C ASP A 30 -8.64 3.83 -11.05
N ASN A 31 -8.00 3.46 -12.16
CA ASN A 31 -6.57 3.73 -12.35
C ASN A 31 -6.29 5.24 -12.18
N PRO A 32 -5.55 5.65 -11.14
CA PRO A 32 -5.35 7.07 -10.80
C PRO A 32 -4.47 7.81 -11.81
N CYS A 33 -3.84 7.05 -12.73
CA CYS A 33 -2.93 7.56 -13.75
C CYS A 33 -3.60 7.71 -15.12
N GLN A 34 -4.92 7.53 -15.20
CA GLN A 34 -5.71 7.89 -16.38
C GLN A 34 -5.73 9.41 -16.52
N GLY A 35 -4.63 9.98 -17.02
CA GLY A 35 -4.57 11.35 -17.50
C GLY A 35 -5.52 11.55 -18.67
N ASP A 36 -5.93 12.80 -18.84
CA ASP A 36 -6.92 13.29 -19.79
C ASP A 36 -6.75 12.71 -21.21
N THR A 37 -7.58 11.71 -21.54
CA THR A 37 -7.63 11.09 -22.88
C THR A 37 -8.21 12.03 -23.93
N THR A 38 -8.64 13.24 -23.55
CA THR A 38 -9.22 14.24 -24.46
C THR A 38 -8.20 15.24 -25.00
N SER A 39 -6.95 15.24 -24.51
CA SER A 39 -5.89 16.08 -25.07
C SER A 39 -5.50 15.59 -26.47
N THR A 40 -5.78 16.42 -27.48
CA THR A 40 -5.49 16.13 -28.90
C THR A 40 -4.02 16.38 -29.28
N GLY A 41 -3.17 16.78 -28.34
CA GLY A 41 -1.74 17.03 -28.59
C GLY A 41 -0.89 15.79 -28.36
N THR A 42 0.11 15.55 -29.22
CA THR A 42 1.13 14.51 -28.97
C THR A 42 1.84 14.84 -27.66
N PRO A 43 1.81 13.94 -26.64
CA PRO A 43 2.50 14.19 -25.39
C PRO A 43 4.01 14.30 -25.61
N VAL A 44 4.63 15.35 -25.06
CA VAL A 44 6.09 15.49 -25.07
C VAL A 44 6.62 14.88 -23.78
N TYR A 45 7.28 13.74 -23.89
CA TYR A 45 7.91 13.06 -22.77
C TYR A 45 9.37 13.49 -22.62
N LEU A 46 9.83 13.60 -21.37
CA LEU A 46 11.25 13.74 -21.06
C LEU A 46 12.02 12.49 -21.53
N PRO A 47 13.35 12.62 -21.78
CA PRO A 47 14.23 11.48 -22.02
C PRO A 47 14.07 10.39 -20.96
N ILE A 48 14.26 9.12 -21.36
CA ILE A 48 14.02 7.96 -20.48
C ILE A 48 14.83 8.03 -19.17
N LYS A 49 16.05 8.55 -19.24
CA LYS A 49 16.92 8.80 -18.08
C LYS A 49 16.25 9.71 -17.06
N ASP A 50 15.67 10.81 -17.50
CA ASP A 50 15.02 11.79 -16.63
C ASP A 50 13.69 11.24 -16.08
N GLN A 51 12.95 10.48 -16.88
CA GLN A 51 11.72 9.80 -16.44
C GLN A 51 12.00 8.80 -15.30
N ILE A 52 13.06 7.99 -15.44
CA ILE A 52 13.47 7.04 -14.40
C ILE A 52 13.96 7.79 -13.16
N GLN A 53 14.74 8.87 -13.32
CA GLN A 53 15.18 9.69 -12.19
C GLN A 53 14.01 10.27 -11.39
N LEU A 54 12.98 10.80 -12.08
CA LEU A 54 11.75 11.29 -11.43
C LEU A 54 10.94 10.16 -10.78
N THR A 55 10.95 8.97 -11.36
CA THR A 55 10.31 7.78 -10.77
C THR A 55 10.98 7.38 -9.45
N ILE A 56 12.32 7.36 -9.40
CA ILE A 56 13.08 7.10 -8.17
C ILE A 56 12.79 8.17 -7.11
N THR A 57 12.73 9.45 -7.50
CA THR A 57 12.36 10.54 -6.56
C THR A 57 10.97 10.33 -5.96
N ALA A 58 9.98 9.94 -6.77
CA ALA A 58 8.64 9.65 -6.26
C ALA A 58 8.63 8.43 -5.32
N ALA A 59 9.42 7.39 -5.62
CA ALA A 59 9.60 6.24 -4.75
C ALA A 59 10.20 6.64 -3.39
N ASN A 60 11.22 7.50 -3.37
CA ASN A 60 11.84 8.00 -2.14
C ASN A 60 10.88 8.82 -1.27
N ASN A 61 9.96 9.59 -1.89
CA ASN A 61 8.92 10.31 -1.16
C ASN A 61 7.90 9.34 -0.52
N ALA A 62 7.53 8.28 -1.26
CA ALA A 62 6.68 7.21 -0.73
C ALA A 62 7.37 6.47 0.43
N ASP A 63 8.67 6.21 0.33
CA ASP A 63 9.45 5.57 1.40
C ASP A 63 9.49 6.43 2.66
N THR A 64 9.89 7.71 2.50
CA THR A 64 9.94 8.67 3.61
C THR A 64 8.60 8.75 4.33
N THR A 65 7.51 8.87 3.58
CA THR A 65 6.15 8.97 4.14
C THR A 65 5.72 7.67 4.83
N SER A 66 6.08 6.52 4.27
CA SER A 66 5.82 5.20 4.87
C SER A 66 6.57 5.03 6.18
N GLN A 67 7.85 5.43 6.24
CA GLN A 67 8.66 5.39 7.45
C GLN A 67 8.15 6.36 8.51
N THR A 68 7.76 7.58 8.14
CA THR A 68 7.13 8.53 9.07
C THR A 68 5.84 7.96 9.65
N PHE A 69 4.98 7.36 8.82
CA PHE A 69 3.75 6.72 9.29
C PHE A 69 4.05 5.53 10.21
N LYS A 70 5.00 4.67 9.84
CA LYS A 70 5.48 3.55 10.68
C LYS A 70 5.92 4.03 12.06
N GLN A 71 6.68 5.12 12.14
CA GLN A 71 7.11 5.72 13.40
C GLN A 71 5.92 6.28 14.20
N ALA A 72 4.94 6.92 13.53
CA ALA A 72 3.75 7.45 14.18
C ALA A 72 2.88 6.37 14.85
N LEU A 73 2.88 5.14 14.31
CA LEU A 73 2.19 3.99 14.91
C LEU A 73 2.76 3.62 16.29
N VAL A 74 4.06 3.88 16.51
CA VAL A 74 4.77 3.62 17.77
C VAL A 74 4.72 4.84 18.70
N SER A 75 4.91 6.05 18.16
CA SER A 75 5.20 7.25 18.96
C SER A 75 3.98 8.09 19.35
N MET A 76 2.92 8.16 18.53
CA MET A 76 1.90 9.21 18.73
C MET A 76 0.75 8.81 19.65
N MET A 77 0.43 7.51 19.79
CA MET A 77 -0.75 7.07 20.56
C MET A 77 -0.56 5.76 21.34
N SER A 78 0.69 5.28 21.49
CA SER A 78 1.03 4.06 22.25
C SER A 78 0.20 2.83 21.89
N VAL A 79 -0.28 2.75 20.64
CA VAL A 79 -1.08 1.60 20.19
C VAL A 79 -0.19 0.38 19.97
N LEU A 80 1.02 0.64 19.47
CA LEU A 80 2.16 -0.26 19.56
C LEU A 80 3.19 0.37 20.50
N THR A 81 3.77 -0.46 21.36
CA THR A 81 4.98 -0.14 22.13
C THR A 81 6.22 -0.64 21.39
N GLU A 82 7.41 -0.18 21.76
CA GLU A 82 8.67 -0.73 21.23
C GLU A 82 8.75 -2.26 21.44
N SER A 83 8.19 -2.76 22.56
CA SER A 83 8.11 -4.21 22.80
C SER A 83 7.14 -4.92 21.87
N ASP A 84 6.08 -4.27 21.40
CA ASP A 84 5.15 -4.87 20.42
C ASP A 84 5.81 -4.96 19.03
N THR A 85 6.76 -4.07 18.73
CA THR A 85 7.53 -4.09 17.47
C THR A 85 8.77 -4.97 17.53
N ASN A 86 9.23 -5.34 18.72
CA ASN A 86 10.32 -6.29 18.91
C ASN A 86 9.97 -7.65 18.28
N GLY A 87 10.67 -7.99 17.20
CA GLY A 87 10.43 -9.20 16.41
C GLY A 87 9.68 -8.96 15.10
N LEU A 88 8.94 -7.84 14.96
CA LEU A 88 8.33 -7.41 13.69
C LEU A 88 9.37 -6.84 12.72
N ASP A 89 10.45 -6.27 13.24
CA ASP A 89 11.59 -5.79 12.45
C ASP A 89 12.50 -6.91 11.92
N GLY A 90 12.19 -8.18 12.25
CA GLY A 90 12.93 -9.34 11.76
C GLY A 90 12.89 -9.50 10.23
N PRO A 91 13.91 -10.14 9.63
CA PRO A 91 14.09 -10.21 8.17
C PRO A 91 13.04 -11.07 7.42
N LEU A 92 12.12 -11.75 8.13
CA LEU A 92 11.17 -12.69 7.54
C LEU A 92 9.69 -12.37 7.82
N GLN A 93 9.39 -11.23 8.45
CA GLN A 93 8.01 -10.80 8.59
C GLN A 93 7.61 -9.98 7.35
N ASN A 94 6.87 -10.62 6.45
CA ASN A 94 6.24 -9.97 5.31
C ASN A 94 4.72 -10.16 5.37
N VAL A 95 4.00 -9.11 5.02
CA VAL A 95 2.58 -9.22 4.73
C VAL A 95 2.40 -10.09 3.48
N HIS A 96 1.73 -11.22 3.62
CA HIS A 96 1.45 -12.13 2.51
C HIS A 96 0.74 -11.37 1.39
N GLY A 97 1.32 -11.39 0.18
CA GLY A 97 0.79 -10.69 -1.00
C GLY A 97 1.43 -9.33 -1.28
N LEU A 98 2.27 -8.81 -0.39
CA LEU A 98 3.10 -7.63 -0.68
C LEU A 98 4.49 -8.07 -1.19
N SER A 99 4.90 -7.51 -2.32
CA SER A 99 6.25 -7.72 -2.87
C SER A 99 7.29 -7.02 -2.00
N MET A 100 8.40 -7.70 -1.74
CA MET A 100 9.61 -7.10 -1.16
C MET A 100 10.67 -6.78 -2.23
N ALA A 101 10.41 -7.12 -3.51
CA ALA A 101 11.34 -7.00 -4.62
C ALA A 101 12.73 -7.66 -4.39
N VAL A 102 12.79 -8.67 -3.51
CA VAL A 102 14.04 -9.38 -3.21
C VAL A 102 14.34 -10.38 -4.33
N GLY A 103 15.57 -10.34 -4.85
CA GLY A 103 16.03 -11.28 -5.87
C GLY A 103 15.46 -11.02 -7.27
N GLU A 104 14.84 -9.87 -7.51
CA GLU A 104 14.45 -9.46 -8.85
C GLU A 104 15.68 -9.31 -9.77
N PRO A 105 15.58 -9.67 -11.06
CA PRO A 105 16.68 -9.49 -12.00
C PRO A 105 17.12 -8.04 -12.13
N ALA A 106 18.40 -7.83 -12.44
CA ALA A 106 18.89 -6.51 -12.81
C ALA A 106 18.13 -5.93 -14.02
N VAL A 107 17.92 -4.62 -14.00
CA VAL A 107 17.28 -3.90 -15.11
C VAL A 107 18.30 -3.61 -16.21
N SER A 108 17.88 -3.78 -17.45
CA SER A 108 18.66 -3.65 -18.68
C SER A 108 17.79 -3.08 -19.80
N ALA A 109 18.40 -2.71 -20.92
CA ALA A 109 17.67 -2.17 -22.07
C ALA A 109 16.63 -3.14 -22.66
N SER A 110 16.83 -4.46 -22.50
CA SER A 110 15.92 -5.48 -23.05
C SER A 110 14.75 -5.83 -22.11
N ASN A 111 14.84 -5.53 -20.81
CA ASN A 111 13.82 -5.89 -19.82
C ASN A 111 13.25 -4.70 -19.03
N ASN A 112 13.67 -3.47 -19.28
CA ASN A 112 13.22 -2.29 -18.55
C ASN A 112 11.68 -2.10 -18.56
N VAL A 113 11.02 -2.34 -19.69
CA VAL A 113 9.56 -2.25 -19.81
C VAL A 113 8.89 -3.28 -18.92
N THR A 114 9.30 -4.56 -19.00
CA THR A 114 8.73 -5.61 -18.16
C THR A 114 8.96 -5.33 -16.68
N SER A 115 10.15 -4.83 -16.31
CA SER A 115 10.44 -4.41 -14.93
C SER A 115 9.55 -3.26 -14.46
N LEU A 116 9.29 -2.24 -15.29
CA LEU A 116 8.36 -1.16 -14.96
C LEU A 116 6.92 -1.67 -14.81
N GLN A 117 6.50 -2.61 -15.66
CA GLN A 117 5.16 -3.21 -15.58
C GLN A 117 4.99 -4.01 -14.28
N GLN A 118 6.00 -4.77 -13.88
CA GLN A 118 6.01 -5.46 -12.59
C GLN A 118 5.96 -4.46 -11.43
N ASP A 119 6.76 -3.40 -11.47
CA ASP A 119 6.74 -2.36 -10.45
C ASP A 119 5.36 -1.70 -10.35
N TYR A 120 4.71 -1.42 -11.49
CA TYR A 120 3.35 -0.90 -11.54
C TYR A 120 2.35 -1.84 -10.82
N GLN A 121 2.43 -3.15 -11.07
CA GLN A 121 1.56 -4.14 -10.43
C GLN A 121 1.81 -4.24 -8.91
N ASP A 122 3.08 -4.26 -8.49
CA ASP A 122 3.45 -4.30 -7.08
C ASP A 122 2.91 -3.08 -6.34
N ILE A 123 3.10 -1.88 -6.88
CA ILE A 123 2.66 -0.61 -6.27
C ILE A 123 1.13 -0.51 -6.25
N SER A 124 0.46 -0.95 -7.31
CA SER A 124 -1.00 -1.04 -7.33
C SER A 124 -1.52 -1.97 -6.24
N THR A 125 -0.83 -3.07 -5.98
CA THR A 125 -1.13 -3.98 -4.87
C THR A 125 -0.97 -3.27 -3.52
N TYR A 126 0.15 -2.58 -3.28
CA TYR A 126 0.34 -1.80 -2.05
C TYR A 126 -0.78 -0.77 -1.81
N ILE A 127 -1.23 -0.08 -2.87
CA ILE A 127 -2.36 0.86 -2.78
C ILE A 127 -3.63 0.14 -2.32
N MET A 128 -3.91 -1.06 -2.81
CA MET A 128 -5.08 -1.83 -2.38
C MET A 128 -5.00 -2.25 -0.92
N TYR A 129 -3.80 -2.59 -0.41
CA TYR A 129 -3.61 -2.83 1.03
C TYR A 129 -3.86 -1.56 1.85
N LEU A 130 -3.33 -0.42 1.43
CA LEU A 130 -3.58 0.87 2.09
C LEU A 130 -5.06 1.22 2.11
N GLN A 131 -5.77 0.99 1.01
CA GLN A 131 -7.22 1.20 0.94
C GLN A 131 -7.97 0.26 1.90
N PHE A 132 -7.57 -1.01 1.96
CA PHE A 132 -8.13 -1.97 2.91
C PHE A 132 -7.89 -1.54 4.37
N PHE A 133 -6.68 -1.10 4.72
CA PHE A 133 -6.34 -0.60 6.06
C PHE A 133 -7.15 0.63 6.44
N LYS A 134 -7.38 1.53 5.49
CA LYS A 134 -8.25 2.69 5.70
C LYS A 134 -9.68 2.26 6.02
N THR A 135 -10.24 1.34 5.24
CA THR A 135 -11.59 0.81 5.46
C THR A 135 -11.71 0.17 6.84
N LEU A 136 -10.71 -0.61 7.26
CA LEU A 136 -10.64 -1.17 8.61
C LEU A 136 -10.59 -0.07 9.68
N GLN A 137 -9.69 0.92 9.55
CA GLN A 137 -9.58 2.02 10.50
C GLN A 137 -10.92 2.73 10.73
N THR A 138 -11.64 3.04 9.66
CA THR A 138 -12.96 3.69 9.74
C THR A 138 -14.00 2.77 10.40
N ALA A 139 -13.95 1.47 10.13
CA ALA A 139 -14.93 0.51 10.65
C ALA A 139 -14.70 0.11 12.11
N THR A 140 -13.43 -0.02 12.55
CA THR A 140 -13.08 -0.68 13.81
C THR A 140 -12.26 0.16 14.78
N ASP A 141 -11.63 1.24 14.33
CA ASP A 141 -10.63 2.00 15.13
C ASP A 141 -10.89 3.52 15.14
N ASN A 142 -12.14 3.94 14.94
CA ASN A 142 -12.59 5.34 14.93
C ASN A 142 -11.86 6.25 13.91
N GLY A 143 -11.21 5.67 12.90
CA GLY A 143 -10.52 6.42 11.85
C GLY A 143 -9.25 7.14 12.33
N GLN A 144 -8.69 6.77 13.47
CA GLN A 144 -7.59 7.47 14.14
C GLN A 144 -6.39 7.78 13.23
N PHE A 145 -6.07 6.91 12.27
CA PHE A 145 -4.93 7.05 11.36
C PHE A 145 -5.31 7.15 9.87
N THR A 146 -6.57 7.46 9.54
CA THR A 146 -6.98 7.51 8.12
C THR A 146 -6.23 8.57 7.32
N GLU A 147 -5.88 9.70 7.93
CA GLU A 147 -5.09 10.76 7.30
C GLU A 147 -3.67 10.29 6.98
N GLY A 148 -3.00 9.63 7.93
CA GLY A 148 -1.68 9.05 7.70
C GLY A 148 -1.68 8.01 6.59
N ILE A 149 -2.71 7.14 6.56
CA ILE A 149 -2.89 6.15 5.50
C ILE A 149 -3.13 6.83 4.15
N ASP A 150 -3.97 7.87 4.08
CA ASP A 150 -4.21 8.62 2.84
C ASP A 150 -2.95 9.33 2.36
N ASN A 151 -2.13 9.89 3.25
CA ASN A 151 -0.88 10.52 2.87
C ASN A 151 0.08 9.51 2.23
N VAL A 152 0.28 8.34 2.85
CA VAL A 152 1.09 7.26 2.26
C VAL A 152 0.51 6.85 0.90
N LYS A 153 -0.81 6.61 0.83
CA LYS A 153 -1.49 6.20 -0.41
C LYS A 153 -1.31 7.21 -1.54
N ASN A 154 -1.37 8.51 -1.24
CA ASN A 154 -1.16 9.57 -2.21
C ASN A 154 0.27 9.57 -2.77
N GLN A 155 1.29 9.27 -1.95
CA GLN A 155 2.66 9.13 -2.45
C GLN A 155 2.82 7.88 -3.33
N PHE A 156 2.16 6.77 -2.98
CA PHE A 156 2.12 5.59 -3.84
C PHE A 156 1.42 5.86 -5.17
N TYR A 157 0.35 6.64 -5.20
CA TYR A 157 -0.28 7.10 -6.44
C TYR A 157 0.67 7.95 -7.29
N ALA A 158 1.35 8.91 -6.67
CA ALA A 158 2.32 9.74 -7.38
C ALA A 158 3.44 8.88 -8.01
N TRP A 159 3.95 7.89 -7.27
CA TRP A 159 4.95 6.95 -7.77
C TRP A 159 4.41 6.07 -8.92
N LEU A 160 3.23 5.47 -8.74
CA LEU A 160 2.55 4.68 -9.76
C LEU A 160 2.39 5.45 -11.07
N CYS A 161 2.01 6.72 -11.00
CA CYS A 161 1.79 7.54 -12.20
C CYS A 161 3.09 8.02 -12.85
N ARG A 162 4.20 8.09 -12.10
CA ARG A 162 5.53 8.26 -12.71
C ARG A 162 5.97 7.01 -13.48
N ILE A 163 5.67 5.82 -12.98
CA ILE A 163 5.90 4.57 -13.71
C ILE A 163 5.06 4.53 -14.99
N ASP A 164 3.76 4.84 -14.90
CA ASP A 164 2.88 4.88 -16.09
C ASP A 164 3.35 5.92 -17.11
N THR A 165 3.80 7.09 -16.66
CA THR A 165 4.40 8.11 -17.55
C THR A 165 5.65 7.58 -18.25
N THR A 166 6.53 6.87 -17.52
CA THR A 166 7.75 6.26 -18.07
C THR A 166 7.42 5.15 -19.07
N LEU A 167 6.36 4.39 -18.83
CA LEU A 167 5.84 3.36 -19.73
C LEU A 167 5.20 3.98 -20.99
N ARG A 168 4.44 5.07 -20.85
CA ARG A 168 3.89 5.83 -21.98
C ARG A 168 4.97 6.44 -22.87
N ALA A 169 6.04 6.98 -22.27
CA ALA A 169 7.20 7.48 -23.02
C ALA A 169 7.85 6.41 -23.91
N GLN A 170 7.64 5.12 -23.58
CA GLN A 170 8.12 3.97 -24.34
C GLN A 170 7.01 3.30 -25.17
N ASN A 171 5.84 3.94 -25.31
CA ASN A 171 4.65 3.43 -26.01
C ASN A 171 4.14 2.09 -25.45
N LYS A 172 4.16 1.93 -24.12
CA LYS A 172 3.72 0.73 -23.39
C LYS A 172 2.83 1.06 -22.18
N PRO A 173 1.76 1.89 -22.34
CA PRO A 173 0.92 2.33 -21.22
C PRO A 173 0.30 1.15 -20.44
N MET A 174 0.08 1.35 -19.14
CA MET A 174 -0.70 0.41 -18.34
C MET A 174 -2.19 0.75 -18.44
N THR A 175 -3.00 -0.26 -18.73
CA THR A 175 -4.46 -0.11 -18.83
C THR A 175 -5.19 -0.70 -17.64
N GLN A 176 -4.55 -1.61 -16.90
CA GLN A 176 -5.16 -2.34 -15.80
C GLN A 176 -4.52 -1.95 -14.47
N PHE A 177 -5.37 -1.47 -13.56
CA PHE A 177 -5.05 -1.31 -12.16
C PHE A 177 -5.52 -2.55 -11.39
N VAL A 178 -4.78 -2.90 -10.35
CA VAL A 178 -5.08 -4.06 -9.51
C VAL A 178 -6.38 -3.84 -8.75
N ASP A 179 -7.29 -4.82 -8.77
CA ASP A 179 -8.54 -4.75 -8.01
C ASP A 179 -8.39 -5.26 -6.56
N ASN A 180 -9.47 -5.15 -5.78
CA ASN A 180 -9.45 -5.50 -4.35
C ASN A 180 -9.23 -6.99 -4.05
N SER A 181 -9.32 -7.88 -5.05
CA SER A 181 -8.96 -9.29 -4.90
C SER A 181 -7.48 -9.49 -4.59
N ALA A 182 -6.61 -8.52 -4.90
CA ALA A 182 -5.18 -8.61 -4.62
C ALA A 182 -4.81 -8.52 -3.13
N VAL A 183 -5.71 -7.99 -2.29
CA VAL A 183 -5.52 -8.07 -0.84
C VAL A 183 -5.77 -9.52 -0.41
N ASN A 184 -4.72 -10.16 0.11
CA ASN A 184 -4.69 -11.57 0.44
C ASN A 184 -5.78 -11.96 1.46
N ALA A 185 -6.41 -13.13 1.28
CA ALA A 185 -7.52 -13.58 2.11
C ALA A 185 -7.12 -13.84 3.57
N ASP A 186 -5.91 -14.34 3.81
CA ASP A 186 -5.39 -14.57 5.17
C ASP A 186 -5.17 -13.23 5.88
N VAL A 187 -4.66 -12.23 5.15
CA VAL A 187 -4.50 -10.87 5.69
C VAL A 187 -5.86 -10.25 6.02
N LYS A 188 -6.85 -10.39 5.14
CA LYS A 188 -8.23 -9.95 5.41
C LYS A 188 -8.79 -10.58 6.68
N THR A 189 -8.61 -11.89 6.82
CA THR A 189 -9.09 -12.66 7.97
C THR A 189 -8.37 -12.25 9.26
N TYR A 190 -7.04 -12.17 9.22
CA TYR A 190 -6.20 -11.76 10.35
C TYR A 190 -6.57 -10.36 10.85
N ALA A 191 -6.74 -9.40 9.94
CA ALA A 191 -7.03 -8.02 10.31
C ALA A 191 -8.47 -7.81 10.81
N THR A 192 -9.44 -8.52 10.22
CA THR A 192 -10.86 -8.39 10.59
C THR A 192 -11.16 -9.05 11.93
N ASN A 193 -10.55 -10.22 12.19
CA ASN A 193 -10.76 -10.97 13.44
C ASN A 193 -9.76 -10.60 14.54
N GLY A 194 -8.67 -9.91 14.18
CA GLY A 194 -7.65 -9.47 15.11
C GLY A 194 -8.15 -8.37 16.05
N ASP A 195 -7.47 -8.21 17.18
CA ASP A 195 -7.68 -7.07 18.05
C ASP A 195 -7.05 -5.80 17.46
N LYS A 196 -7.17 -4.69 18.20
CA LYS A 196 -6.57 -3.41 17.80
C LYS A 196 -5.07 -3.59 17.51
N LYS A 197 -4.32 -4.23 18.41
CA LYS A 197 -2.87 -4.40 18.28
C LYS A 197 -2.48 -5.16 17.02
N ASN A 198 -3.14 -6.28 16.72
CA ASN A 198 -2.88 -7.07 15.52
C ASN A 198 -3.03 -6.25 14.23
N ARG A 199 -4.08 -5.41 14.13
CA ARG A 199 -4.26 -4.52 12.97
C ARG A 199 -3.12 -3.52 12.82
N TYR A 200 -2.69 -2.90 13.92
CA TYR A 200 -1.58 -1.93 13.86
C TYR A 200 -0.23 -2.59 13.59
N SER A 201 0.02 -3.79 14.12
CA SER A 201 1.20 -4.59 13.79
C SER A 201 1.23 -4.92 12.31
N LEU A 202 0.07 -5.25 11.71
CA LEU A 202 -0.04 -5.46 10.27
C LEU A 202 0.30 -4.19 9.48
N TYR A 203 -0.21 -3.03 9.90
CA TYR A 203 0.12 -1.75 9.24
C TYR A 203 1.60 -1.43 9.36
N TYR A 204 2.20 -1.67 10.53
CA TYR A 204 3.62 -1.51 10.79
C TYR A 204 4.46 -2.37 9.84
N VAL A 205 4.17 -3.68 9.78
CA VAL A 205 4.88 -4.63 8.93
C VAL A 205 4.70 -4.26 7.45
N ALA A 206 3.49 -3.85 7.03
CA ALA A 206 3.27 -3.36 5.66
C ALA A 206 4.14 -2.14 5.30
N MET A 207 4.35 -1.19 6.22
CA MET A 207 5.23 -0.03 5.98
C MET A 207 6.71 -0.43 5.95
N LYS A 208 7.10 -1.43 6.74
CA LYS A 208 8.43 -2.05 6.63
C LYS A 208 8.60 -2.73 5.26
N ASN A 209 7.64 -3.54 4.81
CA ASN A 209 7.69 -4.20 3.51
C ASN A 209 7.75 -3.18 2.37
N ALA A 210 7.00 -2.08 2.47
CA ALA A 210 7.06 -0.97 1.52
C ALA A 210 8.48 -0.39 1.41
N HIS A 211 9.14 -0.15 2.55
CA HIS A 211 10.52 0.32 2.56
C HIS A 211 11.48 -0.68 1.90
N ASP A 212 11.44 -1.94 2.32
CA ASP A 212 12.30 -2.99 1.75
C ASP A 212 12.11 -3.10 0.22
N CYS A 213 10.85 -3.05 -0.24
CA CYS A 213 10.49 -3.04 -1.65
C CYS A 213 11.03 -1.81 -2.40
N ILE A 214 10.85 -0.62 -1.85
CA ILE A 214 11.31 0.63 -2.48
C ILE A 214 12.83 0.65 -2.57
N GLN A 215 13.55 0.27 -1.51
CA GLN A 215 15.01 0.25 -1.51
C GLN A 215 15.56 -0.71 -2.57
N ASN A 216 14.99 -1.92 -2.66
CA ASN A 216 15.37 -2.91 -3.68
C ASN A 216 15.07 -2.41 -5.10
N LYS A 217 13.90 -1.80 -5.33
CA LYS A 217 13.53 -1.26 -6.64
C LYS A 217 14.38 -0.04 -7.02
N ASN A 218 14.67 0.86 -6.08
CA ASN A 218 15.53 2.01 -6.34
C ASN A 218 16.97 1.59 -6.65
N LEU A 219 17.50 0.58 -5.97
CA LEU A 219 18.83 0.05 -6.26
C LEU A 219 18.93 -0.45 -7.70
N LYS A 220 18.01 -1.31 -8.15
CA LYS A 220 18.03 -1.84 -9.53
C LYS A 220 17.88 -0.73 -10.59
N TRP A 221 17.04 0.28 -10.34
CA TRP A 221 16.84 1.40 -11.26
C TRP A 221 18.03 2.36 -11.30
N ALA A 222 18.65 2.63 -10.15
CA ALA A 222 19.88 3.41 -10.07
C ALA A 222 21.04 2.75 -10.82
N THR A 223 21.18 1.42 -10.72
CA THR A 223 22.15 0.67 -11.52
C THR A 223 21.87 0.79 -13.02
N PHE A 224 20.62 0.65 -13.44
CA PHE A 224 20.26 0.80 -14.86
C PHE A 224 20.48 2.22 -15.39
N LEU A 225 20.21 3.27 -14.60
CA LEU A 225 20.49 4.65 -14.97
C LEU A 225 21.95 4.88 -15.37
N GLN A 226 22.89 4.19 -14.73
CA GLN A 226 24.32 4.30 -15.05
C GLN A 226 24.66 3.71 -16.42
N THR A 227 23.78 2.88 -17.00
CA THR A 227 23.95 2.28 -18.33
C THR A 227 23.40 3.14 -19.46
N LEU A 228 22.60 4.18 -19.15
CA LEU A 228 21.92 5.05 -20.10
C LEU A 228 22.74 6.29 -20.50
N ASN A 229 24.07 6.14 -20.62
CA ASN A 229 24.95 7.24 -21.04
C ASN A 229 24.75 7.65 -22.49
#